data_AF-A0A3D5FUD9-F1
#
_entry.id   AF-A0A3D5FUD9-F1
#
_cell.length_a   1.000
_cell.length_b   1.000
_cell.length_c   1.000
_cell.angle_alpha   90.00
_cell.angle_beta   90.00
_cell.angle_gamma   90.00
#
_symmetry.space_group_name_H-M   'P 1'
#
loop_
_entity.id
_entity.type
_entity.pdbx_description
1 polymer ?
#
loop_
_entity_poly.entity_id
_entity_poly.type
_entity_poly.pdbx_seq_one_letter_code
_entity_poly.pdbx_strand_id
1 'polypeptide(L)'
;IMEPMRTEMPPSGYLEGVRELADRHGAVLIFDEVSCGWRVSLGGVQEVAGVTPDISVFAKAISNGYPMAAVVGRRDIMATSERMFISSAYWDDNVGIAAAIATIGELERRDAPAVFKRLGSDFRARIDRAAREAGLAASCVGVDAHPGIRFDIDDPDTARLVTSVFVQENARRGLILSTGFFFNCGHEDVTALDHTERVVTETFALIAEGLERGDLASRLDTQVQEDSFRRMVS
;
A
#
# COMPACT_ATOMS: atom_id res chain seq x y z
N ILE A 1 13.24 10.60 -10.68
CA ILE A 1 12.77 9.89 -9.47
C ILE A 1 11.35 9.42 -9.71
N MET A 2 11.01 8.22 -9.27
CA MET A 2 9.66 7.66 -9.41
C MET A 2 9.42 6.55 -8.38
N GLU A 3 8.16 6.32 -8.00
CA GLU A 3 7.75 5.07 -7.37
C GLU A 3 7.69 3.98 -8.47
N PRO A 4 8.47 2.87 -8.38
CA PRO A 4 8.45 1.84 -9.42
C PRO A 4 7.18 0.98 -9.39
N MET A 5 6.48 0.98 -8.25
CA MET A 5 5.17 0.36 -8.07
C MET A 5 4.42 1.14 -6.99
N ARG A 6 3.13 1.41 -7.23
CA ARG A 6 2.25 2.04 -6.23
C ARG A 6 1.19 1.06 -5.75
N THR A 7 0.14 0.88 -6.54
CA THR A 7 -0.96 -0.06 -6.26
C THR A 7 -0.82 -1.34 -7.07
N GLU A 8 -0.35 -1.24 -8.31
CA GLU A 8 -0.17 -2.33 -9.27
C GLU A 8 1.21 -2.24 -9.89
N MET A 9 1.69 -3.36 -10.43
CA MET A 9 2.90 -3.37 -11.26
C MET A 9 2.68 -2.52 -12.51
N PRO A 10 3.67 -1.71 -12.92
CA PRO A 10 3.57 -0.96 -14.16
C PRO A 10 3.48 -1.93 -15.36
N PRO A 11 2.95 -1.46 -16.51
CA PRO A 11 2.92 -2.28 -17.72
C PRO A 11 4.31 -2.81 -18.10
N SER A 12 4.36 -4.03 -18.65
CA SER A 12 5.60 -4.65 -19.12
C SER A 12 6.39 -3.71 -20.03
N GLY A 13 7.71 -3.60 -19.83
CA GLY A 13 8.58 -2.73 -20.61
C GLY A 13 8.61 -1.26 -20.17
N TYR A 14 7.74 -0.84 -19.25
CA TYR A 14 7.71 0.56 -18.80
C TYR A 14 8.98 0.94 -18.03
N LEU A 15 9.38 0.13 -17.05
CA LEU A 15 10.55 0.43 -16.21
C LEU A 15 11.85 0.28 -17.01
N GLU A 16 11.91 -0.68 -17.93
CA GLU A 16 12.99 -0.89 -18.87
C GLU A 16 13.15 0.34 -19.77
N GLY A 17 12.05 0.84 -20.34
CA GLY A 17 12.05 2.06 -21.15
C GLY A 17 12.51 3.30 -20.36
N VAL A 18 12.10 3.43 -19.10
CA VAL A 18 12.58 4.51 -18.22
C VAL A 18 14.09 4.39 -17.95
N ARG A 19 14.59 3.18 -17.70
CA ARG A 19 16.02 2.90 -17.52
C ARG A 19 16.82 3.27 -18.77
N GLU A 20 16.38 2.84 -19.94
CA GLU A 20 17.02 3.18 -21.22
C GLU A 20 17.05 4.69 -21.47
N LEU A 21 15.97 5.40 -21.14
CA LEU A 21 15.93 6.86 -21.25
C LEU A 21 16.92 7.53 -20.29
N ALA A 22 16.98 7.06 -19.04
CA ALA A 22 17.92 7.59 -18.06
C ALA A 22 19.37 7.40 -18.53
N ASP A 23 19.71 6.23 -19.05
CA ASP A 23 21.05 5.95 -19.59
C ASP A 23 21.38 6.82 -20.80
N ARG A 24 20.46 6.93 -21.75
CA ARG A 24 20.62 7.74 -22.97
C ARG A 24 20.90 9.21 -22.68
N HIS A 25 20.33 9.72 -21.60
CA HIS A 25 20.45 11.12 -21.20
C HIS A 25 21.48 11.36 -20.09
N GLY A 26 22.18 10.32 -19.62
CA GLY A 26 23.11 10.41 -18.49
C GLY A 26 22.43 10.85 -17.19
N ALA A 27 21.14 10.57 -17.04
CA ALA A 27 20.35 10.91 -15.86
C ALA A 27 20.45 9.80 -14.81
N VAL A 28 20.43 10.20 -13.53
CA VAL A 28 20.38 9.27 -12.39
C VAL A 28 18.94 8.78 -12.22
N LEU A 29 18.71 7.49 -12.43
CA LEU A 29 17.41 6.86 -12.15
C LEU A 29 17.29 6.57 -10.65
N ILE A 30 16.24 7.12 -10.04
CA ILE A 30 15.95 6.92 -8.63
C ILE A 30 14.61 6.22 -8.50
N PHE A 31 14.61 5.03 -7.88
CA PHE A 31 13.39 4.38 -7.41
C PHE A 31 13.11 4.76 -5.97
N ASP A 32 11.93 5.34 -5.75
CA ASP A 32 11.35 5.51 -4.43
C ASP A 32 10.61 4.22 -4.05
N GLU A 33 11.26 3.38 -3.25
CA GLU A 33 10.72 2.12 -2.74
C GLU A 33 10.21 2.22 -1.30
N VAL A 34 9.91 3.44 -0.83
CA VAL A 34 9.44 3.69 0.54
C VAL A 34 8.15 2.95 0.86
N SER A 35 7.25 2.77 -0.12
CA SER A 35 5.98 2.04 0.08
C SER A 35 6.04 0.58 -0.38
N CYS A 36 6.81 0.28 -1.42
CA CYS A 36 6.79 -1.02 -2.11
C CYS A 36 7.96 -1.96 -1.75
N GLY A 37 9.02 -1.46 -1.12
CA GLY A 37 10.14 -2.28 -0.67
C GLY A 37 9.73 -3.35 0.34
N TRP A 38 10.34 -4.55 0.25
CA TRP A 38 10.04 -5.73 1.07
C TRP A 38 8.57 -6.19 1.06
N ARG A 39 7.81 -5.85 0.01
CA ARG A 39 6.41 -6.28 -0.16
C ARG A 39 6.28 -7.42 -1.17
N VAL A 40 6.56 -7.12 -2.43
CA VAL A 40 6.41 -8.10 -3.53
C VAL A 40 7.63 -9.00 -3.69
N SER A 41 8.79 -8.54 -3.22
CA SER A 41 10.02 -9.33 -3.07
C SER A 41 10.87 -8.76 -1.94
N LEU A 42 11.82 -9.56 -1.43
CA LEU A 42 12.82 -9.13 -0.46
C LEU A 42 13.80 -8.12 -1.07
N GLY A 43 14.18 -8.26 -2.34
CA GLY A 43 14.98 -7.29 -3.09
C GLY A 43 14.19 -6.13 -3.70
N GLY A 44 12.93 -5.93 -3.27
CA GLY A 44 12.08 -4.83 -3.74
C GLY A 44 11.52 -5.04 -5.15
N VAL A 45 10.91 -3.99 -5.69
CA VAL A 45 10.31 -4.00 -7.04
C VAL A 45 11.37 -4.14 -8.12
N GLN A 46 12.57 -3.59 -7.90
CA GLN A 46 13.69 -3.72 -8.82
C GLN A 46 14.07 -5.17 -9.12
N GLU A 47 13.98 -6.07 -8.14
CA GLU A 47 14.22 -7.51 -8.33
C GLU A 47 13.13 -8.14 -9.19
N VAL A 48 11.86 -7.84 -8.90
CA VAL A 48 10.70 -8.38 -9.64
C VAL A 48 10.69 -7.88 -11.08
N ALA A 49 11.02 -6.61 -11.28
CA ALA A 49 11.05 -5.96 -12.59
C ALA A 49 12.31 -6.26 -13.40
N GLY A 50 13.38 -6.78 -12.77
CA GLY A 50 14.68 -6.95 -13.43
C GLY A 50 15.33 -5.63 -13.86
N VAL A 51 14.93 -4.50 -13.25
CA VAL A 51 15.44 -3.15 -13.57
C VAL A 51 16.11 -2.56 -12.34
N THR A 52 17.44 -2.43 -12.37
CA THR A 52 18.20 -1.83 -11.28
C THR A 52 18.30 -0.31 -11.46
N PRO A 53 17.80 0.49 -10.50
CA PRO A 53 17.98 1.94 -10.51
C PRO A 53 19.42 2.31 -10.12
N ASP A 54 19.79 3.57 -10.35
CA ASP A 54 21.08 4.08 -9.87
C ASP A 54 21.06 4.35 -8.35
N ILE A 55 19.90 4.73 -7.83
CA ILE A 55 19.62 4.95 -6.40
C ILE A 55 18.24 4.35 -6.05
N SER A 56 18.14 3.74 -4.89
CA SER A 56 16.89 3.37 -4.24
C SER A 56 16.72 4.10 -2.91
N VAL A 57 15.49 4.52 -2.62
CA VAL A 57 15.11 5.12 -1.35
C VAL A 57 14.15 4.19 -0.62
N PHE A 58 14.40 3.95 0.67
CA PHE A 58 13.63 3.03 1.51
C PHE A 58 13.25 3.69 2.83
N ALA A 59 12.10 3.30 3.37
CA ALA A 59 11.62 3.65 4.71
C ALA A 59 10.52 2.67 5.13
N LYS A 60 9.65 3.06 6.08
CA LYS A 60 8.44 2.32 6.50
C LYS A 60 8.72 0.87 6.89
N ALA A 61 8.54 -0.05 5.94
CA ALA A 61 8.65 -1.50 6.11
C ALA A 61 10.01 -1.93 6.64
N ILE A 62 11.06 -1.16 6.32
CA ILE A 62 12.44 -1.49 6.66
C ILE A 62 12.66 -1.68 8.17
N SER A 63 11.91 -0.98 9.02
CA SER A 63 12.20 -0.85 10.46
C SER A 63 11.00 -1.11 11.39
N ASN A 64 9.91 -1.71 10.87
CA ASN A 64 8.73 -2.12 11.63
C ASN A 64 8.19 -1.04 12.61
N GLY A 65 8.13 0.22 12.16
CA GLY A 65 7.55 1.34 12.92
C GLY A 65 8.55 2.26 13.62
N TYR A 66 9.83 1.89 13.70
CA TYR A 66 10.88 2.80 14.20
C TYR A 66 11.29 3.82 13.14
N PRO A 67 11.57 5.09 13.49
CA PRO A 67 12.03 6.10 12.54
C PRO A 67 13.33 5.65 11.85
N MET A 68 13.25 5.34 10.56
CA MET A 68 14.39 4.92 9.75
C MET A 68 14.09 5.13 8.27
N ALA A 69 15.09 5.63 7.54
CA ALA A 69 15.10 5.68 6.08
C ALA A 69 16.51 5.37 5.59
N ALA A 70 16.62 4.87 4.36
CA ALA A 70 17.89 4.59 3.73
C ALA A 70 17.89 5.11 2.29
N VAL A 71 18.97 5.77 1.91
CA VAL A 71 19.29 6.08 0.52
C VAL A 71 20.49 5.21 0.16
N VAL A 72 20.30 4.31 -0.79
CA VAL A 72 21.34 3.37 -1.24
C VAL A 72 21.45 3.46 -2.76
N GLY A 73 22.59 3.08 -3.31
CA GLY A 73 22.78 3.17 -4.76
C GLY A 73 24.18 2.81 -5.19
N ARG A 74 24.47 3.07 -6.45
CA ARG A 74 25.78 2.82 -7.03
C ARG A 74 26.87 3.58 -6.29
N ARG A 75 28.01 2.92 -6.09
CA ARG A 75 29.15 3.43 -5.32
C ARG A 75 29.68 4.77 -5.85
N ASP A 76 29.82 4.90 -7.17
CA ASP A 76 30.33 6.11 -7.82
C ASP A 76 29.43 7.32 -7.57
N ILE A 77 28.11 7.11 -7.50
CA ILE A 77 27.15 8.16 -7.20
C ILE A 77 27.15 8.48 -5.70
N MET A 78 27.05 7.44 -4.85
CA MET A 78 27.00 7.60 -3.39
C MET A 78 28.28 8.23 -2.82
N ALA A 79 29.45 8.02 -3.43
CA ALA A 79 30.71 8.65 -3.01
C ALA A 79 30.65 10.19 -3.05
N THR A 80 29.75 10.78 -3.85
CA THR A 80 29.56 12.24 -3.89
C THR A 80 29.04 12.79 -2.56
N SER A 81 28.37 11.95 -1.74
CA SER A 81 27.87 12.33 -0.42
C SER A 81 28.96 12.84 0.54
N GLU A 82 30.21 12.41 0.36
CA GLU A 82 31.36 12.86 1.16
C GLU A 82 31.61 14.38 1.05
N ARG A 83 31.13 15.01 -0.03
CA ARG A 83 31.27 16.45 -0.30
C ARG A 83 29.96 17.21 -0.11
N MET A 84 28.90 16.53 0.31
CA MET A 84 27.60 17.13 0.55
C MET A 84 27.42 17.46 2.03
N PHE A 85 26.66 18.51 2.32
CA PHE A 85 26.16 18.73 3.67
C PHE A 85 24.97 17.80 3.92
N ILE A 86 25.17 16.79 4.75
CA ILE A 86 24.12 15.88 5.23
C ILE A 86 24.09 16.01 6.75
N SER A 87 22.91 16.32 7.30
CA SER A 87 22.73 16.53 8.73
C SER A 87 21.47 15.80 9.20
N SER A 88 21.51 15.32 10.44
CA SER A 88 20.38 14.70 11.12
C SER A 88 20.48 14.96 12.61
N ALA A 89 19.34 15.22 13.25
CA ALA A 89 19.26 15.26 14.71
C ALA A 89 19.47 13.86 15.35
N TYR A 90 19.35 12.79 14.57
CA TYR A 90 19.38 11.40 15.01
C TYR A 90 20.64 10.65 14.53
N TRP A 91 21.75 11.35 14.29
CA TRP A 91 22.92 10.78 13.61
C TRP A 91 23.56 9.60 14.34
N ASP A 92 23.58 9.67 15.67
CA ASP A 92 24.12 8.62 16.54
C ASP A 92 23.03 7.68 17.08
N ASP A 93 21.78 7.80 16.60
CA ASP A 93 20.70 6.92 17.02
C ASP A 93 20.78 5.57 16.29
N ASN A 94 21.02 4.51 17.08
CA ASN A 94 21.12 3.15 16.58
C ASN A 94 19.81 2.38 16.64
N VAL A 95 18.73 2.94 17.22
CA VAL A 95 17.46 2.23 17.37
C VAL A 95 16.85 1.90 16.02
N GLY A 96 16.82 2.87 15.08
CA GLY A 96 16.31 2.65 13.73
C GLY A 96 17.11 1.60 12.95
N ILE A 97 18.44 1.61 13.10
CA ILE A 97 19.35 0.65 12.44
C ILE A 97 19.16 -0.76 13.01
N ALA A 98 19.15 -0.90 14.34
CA ALA A 98 18.94 -2.19 15.00
C ALA A 98 17.56 -2.79 14.66
N ALA A 99 16.52 -1.95 14.70
CA ALA A 99 15.18 -2.36 14.28
C ALA A 99 15.16 -2.78 12.80
N ALA A 100 15.89 -2.09 11.94
CA ALA A 100 15.94 -2.43 10.52
C ALA A 100 16.60 -3.78 10.25
N ILE A 101 17.76 -4.04 10.87
CA ILE A 101 18.45 -5.32 10.77
C ILE A 101 17.55 -6.46 11.26
N ALA A 102 16.92 -6.30 12.43
CA ALA A 102 16.02 -7.31 12.98
C ALA A 102 14.79 -7.53 12.08
N THR A 103 14.20 -6.45 11.56
CA THR A 103 13.01 -6.52 10.70
C THR A 103 13.32 -7.22 9.38
N ILE A 104 14.41 -6.84 8.70
CA ILE A 104 14.81 -7.47 7.44
C ILE A 104 15.11 -8.96 7.67
N GLY A 105 15.85 -9.31 8.72
CA GLY A 105 16.11 -10.71 9.06
C GLY A 105 14.84 -11.51 9.32
N GLU A 106 13.83 -10.93 9.96
CA GLU A 106 12.54 -11.58 10.16
C GLU A 106 11.71 -11.71 8.88
N LEU A 107 11.74 -10.70 7.99
CA LEU A 107 11.07 -10.76 6.69
C LEU A 107 11.68 -11.87 5.81
N GLU A 108 13.00 -12.02 5.83
CA GLU A 108 13.72 -13.11 5.17
C GLU A 108 13.37 -14.47 5.78
N ARG A 109 13.50 -14.60 7.10
CA ARG A 109 13.26 -15.86 7.83
C ARG A 109 11.86 -16.42 7.62
N ARG A 110 10.87 -15.54 7.47
CA ARG A 110 9.45 -15.91 7.32
C ARG A 110 8.99 -16.02 5.88
N ASP A 111 9.84 -15.70 4.90
CA ASP A 111 9.44 -15.52 3.50
C ASP A 111 8.21 -14.61 3.40
N ALA A 112 8.37 -13.38 3.90
CA ALA A 112 7.29 -12.41 4.00
C ALA A 112 6.54 -12.18 2.67
N PRO A 113 7.19 -12.10 1.49
CA PRO A 113 6.48 -12.02 0.22
C PRO A 113 5.51 -13.18 -0.02
N ALA A 114 5.90 -14.43 0.32
CA ALA A 114 5.01 -15.58 0.19
C ALA A 114 3.83 -15.52 1.18
N VAL A 115 4.07 -15.05 2.40
CA VAL A 115 3.00 -14.79 3.38
C VAL A 115 2.00 -13.76 2.85
N PHE A 116 2.49 -12.63 2.33
CA PHE A 116 1.64 -11.57 1.79
C PHE A 116 0.85 -12.05 0.57
N LYS A 117 1.49 -12.81 -0.33
CA LYS A 117 0.82 -13.40 -1.48
C LYS A 117 -0.37 -14.27 -1.06
N ARG A 118 -0.15 -15.17 -0.09
CA ARG A 118 -1.20 -16.06 0.43
C ARG A 118 -2.35 -15.27 1.06
N LEU A 119 -2.04 -14.34 1.96
CA LEU A 119 -3.05 -13.53 2.66
C LEU A 119 -3.83 -12.62 1.71
N GLY A 120 -3.13 -11.96 0.78
CA GLY A 120 -3.72 -11.08 -0.21
C GLY A 120 -4.63 -11.81 -1.19
N SER A 121 -4.23 -12.98 -1.67
CA SER A 121 -5.06 -13.80 -2.55
C SER A 121 -6.33 -14.30 -1.85
N ASP A 122 -6.24 -14.71 -0.58
CA ASP A 122 -7.42 -15.12 0.21
C ASP A 122 -8.35 -13.93 0.47
N PHE A 123 -7.79 -12.80 0.93
CA PHE A 123 -8.55 -11.56 1.12
C PHE A 123 -9.28 -11.15 -0.15
N ARG A 124 -8.59 -11.13 -1.31
CA ARG A 124 -9.20 -10.81 -2.61
C ARG A 124 -10.40 -11.70 -2.91
N ALA A 125 -10.23 -13.01 -2.80
CA ALA A 125 -11.29 -13.97 -3.11
C ALA A 125 -12.54 -13.75 -2.22
N ARG A 126 -12.33 -13.43 -0.94
CA ARG A 126 -13.39 -13.15 0.04
C ARG A 126 -14.10 -11.83 -0.23
N ILE A 127 -13.37 -10.75 -0.50
CA ILE A 127 -13.97 -9.45 -0.84
C ILE A 127 -14.77 -9.55 -2.14
N ASP A 128 -14.23 -10.19 -3.18
CA ASP A 128 -14.93 -10.35 -4.45
C ASP A 128 -16.18 -11.22 -4.28
N ARG A 129 -16.14 -12.23 -3.40
CA ARG A 129 -17.32 -13.02 -3.03
C ARG A 129 -18.37 -12.18 -2.30
N ALA A 130 -17.96 -11.43 -1.28
CA ALA A 130 -18.84 -10.54 -0.51
C ALA A 130 -19.55 -9.52 -1.43
N ALA A 131 -18.82 -8.92 -2.38
CA ALA A 131 -19.38 -7.97 -3.34
C ALA A 131 -20.45 -8.63 -4.23
N ARG A 132 -20.16 -9.83 -4.76
CA ARG A 132 -21.13 -10.60 -5.56
C ARG A 132 -22.38 -10.98 -4.78
N GLU A 133 -22.23 -11.45 -3.53
CA GLU A 133 -23.35 -11.85 -2.68
C GLU A 133 -24.25 -10.66 -2.31
N ALA A 134 -23.66 -9.49 -2.09
CA ALA A 134 -24.39 -8.26 -1.81
C ALA A 134 -25.01 -7.60 -3.06
N GLY A 135 -24.63 -8.03 -4.27
CA GLY A 135 -25.04 -7.37 -5.51
C GLY A 135 -24.45 -5.96 -5.68
N LEU A 136 -23.34 -5.65 -4.99
CA LEU A 136 -22.67 -4.36 -5.06
C LEU A 136 -21.59 -4.38 -6.15
N ALA A 137 -21.55 -3.34 -6.99
CA ALA A 137 -20.49 -3.14 -7.97
C ALA A 137 -19.18 -2.73 -7.25
N ALA A 138 -18.47 -3.73 -6.72
CA ALA A 138 -17.20 -3.56 -6.04
C ALA A 138 -16.27 -4.73 -6.35
N SER A 139 -14.96 -4.48 -6.29
CA SER A 139 -13.93 -5.49 -6.53
C SER A 139 -12.68 -5.22 -5.70
N CYS A 140 -11.94 -6.28 -5.39
CA CYS A 140 -10.62 -6.15 -4.81
C CYS A 140 -9.58 -5.85 -5.91
N VAL A 141 -8.69 -4.89 -5.67
CA VAL A 141 -7.69 -4.37 -6.62
C VAL A 141 -6.30 -4.29 -5.98
N GLY A 142 -5.27 -3.97 -6.76
CA GLY A 142 -3.90 -3.82 -6.27
C GLY A 142 -3.14 -5.13 -6.09
N VAL A 143 -1.91 -5.06 -5.58
CA VAL A 143 -1.07 -6.24 -5.32
C VAL A 143 -1.44 -6.96 -4.02
N ASP A 144 -1.11 -8.25 -3.91
CA ASP A 144 -1.47 -9.06 -2.73
C ASP A 144 -0.95 -8.51 -1.39
N ALA A 145 0.20 -7.83 -1.40
CA ALA A 145 0.74 -7.20 -0.19
C ALA A 145 0.05 -5.88 0.19
N HIS A 146 -0.67 -5.26 -0.73
CA HIS A 146 -1.42 -4.01 -0.55
C HIS A 146 -2.74 -4.03 -1.33
N PRO A 147 -3.68 -4.92 -0.99
CA PRO A 147 -4.94 -4.97 -1.69
C PRO A 147 -5.80 -3.77 -1.29
N GLY A 148 -6.65 -3.37 -2.22
CA GLY A 148 -7.68 -2.37 -2.02
C GLY A 148 -9.06 -2.89 -2.42
N ILE A 149 -10.09 -2.14 -2.06
CA ILE A 149 -11.48 -2.34 -2.43
C ILE A 149 -11.88 -1.14 -3.26
N ARG A 150 -12.21 -1.38 -4.54
CA ARG A 150 -12.75 -0.38 -5.44
C ARG A 150 -14.26 -0.54 -5.52
N PHE A 151 -14.97 0.57 -5.32
CA PHE A 151 -16.38 0.69 -5.66
C PHE A 151 -16.50 1.30 -7.05
N ASP A 152 -17.22 0.63 -7.94
CA ASP A 152 -17.40 1.09 -9.33
C ASP A 152 -18.59 2.07 -9.37
N ILE A 153 -18.32 3.30 -8.90
CA ILE A 153 -19.28 4.41 -8.79
C ILE A 153 -18.74 5.61 -9.57
N ASP A 154 -19.47 6.05 -10.60
CA ASP A 154 -19.03 7.13 -11.49
C ASP A 154 -19.12 8.52 -10.84
N ASP A 155 -20.16 8.75 -10.02
CA ASP A 155 -20.36 10.02 -9.35
C ASP A 155 -19.39 10.18 -8.17
N PRO A 156 -18.48 11.19 -8.19
CA PRO A 156 -17.46 11.32 -7.16
C PRO A 156 -17.99 11.57 -5.75
N ASP A 157 -19.11 12.29 -5.62
CA ASP A 157 -19.71 12.59 -4.32
C ASP A 157 -20.36 11.33 -3.72
N THR A 158 -21.04 10.55 -4.56
CA THR A 158 -21.56 9.22 -4.18
C THR A 158 -20.44 8.26 -3.83
N ALA A 159 -19.32 8.24 -4.58
CA ALA A 159 -18.17 7.38 -4.28
C ALA A 159 -17.55 7.71 -2.91
N ARG A 160 -17.45 9.00 -2.57
CA ARG A 160 -17.00 9.47 -1.24
C ARG A 160 -17.97 9.08 -0.14
N LEU A 161 -19.27 9.23 -0.38
CA LEU A 161 -20.31 8.81 0.56
C LEU A 161 -20.25 7.30 0.82
N VAL A 162 -20.18 6.48 -0.24
CA VAL A 162 -20.04 5.02 -0.15
C VAL A 162 -18.79 4.65 0.65
N THR A 163 -17.66 5.27 0.36
CA THR A 163 -16.41 5.02 1.10
C THR A 163 -16.55 5.40 2.58
N SER A 164 -17.23 6.50 2.88
CA SER A 164 -17.45 6.96 4.26
C SER A 164 -18.34 6.00 5.04
N VAL A 165 -19.47 5.58 4.44
CA VAL A 165 -20.36 4.58 5.05
C VAL A 165 -19.64 3.25 5.22
N PHE A 166 -18.85 2.82 4.23
CA PHE A 166 -18.05 1.61 4.34
C PHE A 166 -17.13 1.65 5.57
N VAL A 167 -16.31 2.69 5.70
CA VAL A 167 -15.39 2.82 6.84
C VAL A 167 -16.14 2.86 8.17
N GLN A 168 -17.22 3.65 8.25
CA GLN A 168 -18.05 3.75 9.46
C GLN A 168 -18.64 2.39 9.86
N GLU A 169 -19.29 1.70 8.93
CA GLU A 169 -20.02 0.46 9.23
C GLU A 169 -19.07 -0.69 9.60
N ASN A 170 -17.91 -0.78 8.96
CA ASN A 170 -16.86 -1.71 9.38
C ASN A 170 -16.37 -1.37 10.80
N ALA A 171 -16.07 -0.09 11.07
CA ALA A 171 -15.60 0.34 12.39
C ALA A 171 -16.64 0.08 13.50
N ARG A 172 -17.93 0.34 13.23
CA ARG A 172 -19.06 0.03 14.14
C ARG A 172 -19.12 -1.45 14.50
N ARG A 173 -18.69 -2.34 13.59
CA ARG A 173 -18.65 -3.79 13.78
C ARG A 173 -17.31 -4.32 14.31
N GLY A 174 -16.41 -3.42 14.71
CA GLY A 174 -15.11 -3.76 15.30
C GLY A 174 -14.01 -4.02 14.28
N LEU A 175 -14.22 -3.71 12.99
CA LEU A 175 -13.22 -3.87 11.94
C LEU A 175 -12.65 -2.51 11.52
N ILE A 176 -11.39 -2.26 11.84
CA ILE A 176 -10.67 -1.06 11.37
C ILE A 176 -10.13 -1.34 9.98
N LEU A 177 -10.95 -1.08 8.97
CA LEU A 177 -10.62 -1.30 7.56
C LEU A 177 -11.03 -0.09 6.72
N SER A 178 -10.06 0.50 6.03
CA SER A 178 -10.31 1.46 4.95
C SER A 178 -10.51 0.74 3.62
N THR A 179 -10.53 1.46 2.50
CA THR A 179 -10.53 0.83 1.17
C THR A 179 -9.18 0.30 0.74
N GLY A 180 -8.10 0.51 1.50
CA GLY A 180 -6.80 -0.11 1.24
C GLY A 180 -6.06 -0.41 2.53
N PHE A 181 -5.19 -1.41 2.52
CA PHE A 181 -4.35 -1.74 3.68
C PHE A 181 -3.09 -2.49 3.27
N PHE A 182 -2.05 -2.43 4.09
CA PHE A 182 -0.83 -3.20 3.90
C PHE A 182 -0.85 -4.44 4.80
N PHE A 183 -0.62 -5.61 4.21
CA PHE A 183 -0.38 -6.80 5.02
C PHE A 183 0.98 -6.71 5.72
N ASN A 184 1.03 -7.29 6.92
CA ASN A 184 2.26 -7.62 7.62
C ASN A 184 2.14 -9.05 8.13
N CYS A 185 3.27 -9.64 8.53
CA CYS A 185 3.31 -11.04 8.92
C CYS A 185 2.60 -11.33 10.26
N GLY A 186 2.10 -10.32 10.97
CA GLY A 186 1.22 -10.50 12.13
C GLY A 186 -0.21 -10.89 11.77
N HIS A 187 -0.63 -10.74 10.51
CA HIS A 187 -2.00 -11.02 10.05
C HIS A 187 -2.23 -12.48 9.59
N GLU A 188 -1.41 -13.44 10.06
CA GLU A 188 -1.55 -14.84 9.66
C GLU A 188 -2.72 -15.59 10.34
N ASP A 189 -3.40 -14.96 11.29
CA ASP A 189 -4.58 -15.52 11.94
C ASP A 189 -5.77 -15.56 10.97
N VAL A 190 -6.16 -16.78 10.56
CA VAL A 190 -7.29 -17.04 9.67
C VAL A 190 -8.62 -16.54 10.24
N THR A 191 -8.78 -16.48 11.56
CA THR A 191 -10.02 -15.99 12.19
C THR A 191 -10.26 -14.50 11.91
N ALA A 192 -9.18 -13.73 11.69
CA ALA A 192 -9.28 -12.33 11.32
C ALA A 192 -9.85 -12.14 9.91
N LEU A 193 -9.49 -13.01 8.95
CA LEU A 193 -10.05 -12.97 7.59
C LEU A 193 -11.52 -13.42 7.57
N ASP A 194 -11.89 -14.42 8.37
CA ASP A 194 -13.29 -14.84 8.51
C ASP A 194 -14.15 -13.73 9.11
N HIS A 195 -13.65 -13.06 10.16
CA HIS A 195 -14.33 -11.89 10.74
C HIS A 195 -14.46 -10.75 9.72
N THR A 196 -13.38 -10.48 8.97
CA THR A 196 -13.34 -9.44 7.93
C THR A 196 -14.39 -9.70 6.85
N GLU A 197 -14.44 -10.91 6.31
CA GLU A 197 -15.40 -11.26 5.28
C GLU A 197 -16.84 -11.07 5.75
N ARG A 198 -17.17 -11.61 6.93
CA ARG A 198 -18.53 -11.46 7.49
C ARG A 198 -18.93 -9.98 7.62
N VAL A 199 -18.06 -9.17 8.22
CA VAL A 199 -18.34 -7.74 8.46
C VAL A 199 -18.44 -6.96 7.14
N VAL A 200 -17.57 -7.26 6.17
CA VAL A 200 -17.59 -6.60 4.86
C VAL A 200 -18.85 -7.01 4.07
N THR A 201 -19.27 -8.28 4.10
CA THR A 201 -20.50 -8.72 3.43
C THR A 201 -21.72 -8.00 3.99
N GLU A 202 -21.85 -7.89 5.32
CA GLU A 202 -22.93 -7.13 5.98
C GLU A 202 -22.91 -5.65 5.56
N THR A 203 -21.71 -5.05 5.48
CA THR A 203 -21.54 -3.65 5.11
C THR A 203 -21.86 -3.41 3.63
N PHE A 204 -21.42 -4.29 2.74
CA PHE A 204 -21.75 -4.21 1.31
C PHE A 204 -23.25 -4.35 1.06
N ALA A 205 -23.93 -5.26 1.76
CA ALA A 205 -25.39 -5.39 1.66
C ALA A 205 -26.12 -4.11 2.12
N LEU A 206 -25.66 -3.49 3.21
CA LEU A 206 -26.21 -2.21 3.68
C LEU A 206 -26.01 -1.09 2.66
N ILE A 207 -24.82 -1.01 2.05
CA ILE A 207 -24.50 -0.02 1.01
C ILE A 207 -25.35 -0.25 -0.23
N ALA A 208 -25.46 -1.50 -0.71
CA ALA A 208 -26.26 -1.86 -1.88
C ALA A 208 -27.73 -1.46 -1.68
N GLU A 209 -28.32 -1.81 -0.54
CA GLU A 209 -29.70 -1.42 -0.19
C GLU A 209 -29.85 0.11 -0.11
N GLY A 210 -28.87 0.81 0.47
CA GLY A 210 -28.91 2.27 0.60
C GLY A 210 -28.80 3.00 -0.73
N LEU A 211 -28.01 2.47 -1.67
CA LEU A 211 -27.92 2.98 -3.03
C LEU A 211 -29.21 2.73 -3.82
N GLU A 212 -29.79 1.53 -3.72
CA GLU A 212 -31.05 1.18 -4.39
C GLU A 212 -32.21 2.07 -3.92
N ARG A 213 -32.29 2.36 -2.61
CA ARG A 213 -33.33 3.23 -2.04
C ARG A 213 -33.05 4.72 -2.16
N GLY A 214 -31.82 5.11 -2.51
CA GLY A 214 -31.39 6.51 -2.50
C GLY A 214 -31.34 7.14 -1.11
N ASP A 215 -31.17 6.32 -0.06
CA ASP A 215 -31.17 6.78 1.34
C ASP A 215 -29.79 6.66 2.02
N LEU A 216 -28.74 6.27 1.29
CA LEU A 216 -27.40 6.01 1.84
C LEU A 216 -26.85 7.16 2.70
N ALA A 217 -27.10 8.42 2.30
CA ALA A 217 -26.66 9.59 3.03
C ALA A 217 -27.23 9.67 4.46
N SER A 218 -28.45 9.16 4.65
CA SER A 218 -29.10 9.11 5.98
C SER A 218 -28.53 8.04 6.90
N ARG A 219 -27.71 7.12 6.36
CA ARG A 219 -27.04 6.03 7.09
C ARG A 219 -25.64 6.43 7.59
N LEU A 220 -25.16 7.62 7.21
CA LEU A 220 -23.89 8.16 7.67
C LEU A 220 -24.09 9.03 8.92
N ASP A 221 -23.43 8.67 10.02
CA ASP A 221 -23.46 9.41 11.29
C ASP A 221 -22.28 10.40 11.41
N THR A 222 -21.29 10.29 10.51
CA THR A 222 -20.10 11.13 10.48
C THR A 222 -20.11 12.10 9.29
N GLN A 223 -19.09 12.94 9.19
CA GLN A 223 -18.85 13.72 7.98
C GLN A 223 -18.44 12.79 6.83
N VAL A 224 -18.84 13.14 5.62
CA VAL A 224 -18.34 12.50 4.40
C VAL A 224 -16.83 12.79 4.30
N GLN A 225 -16.07 11.79 3.87
CA GLN A 225 -14.64 11.91 3.63
C GLN A 225 -14.35 13.08 2.69
N GLU A 226 -13.54 14.01 3.17
CA GLU A 226 -12.92 15.06 2.36
C GLU A 226 -11.51 14.65 1.93
N ASP A 227 -10.98 15.30 0.89
CA ASP A 227 -9.60 15.06 0.47
C ASP A 227 -8.64 15.42 1.61
N SER A 228 -7.93 14.42 2.13
CA SER A 228 -7.05 14.54 3.30
C SER A 228 -5.91 15.55 3.11
N PHE A 229 -5.62 15.92 1.86
CA PHE A 229 -4.60 16.88 1.47
C PHE A 229 -5.10 17.79 0.36
N ARG A 230 -6.22 18.50 0.56
CA ARG A 230 -6.46 19.72 -0.22
C ARG A 230 -5.33 20.68 0.14
N ARG A 231 -4.36 20.87 -0.75
CA ARG A 231 -3.40 21.98 -0.64
C ARG A 231 -4.25 23.24 -0.53
N MET A 232 -4.31 23.83 0.67
CA MET A 232 -4.88 25.16 0.86
C MET A 232 -3.92 26.15 0.21
N VAL A 233 -3.94 26.23 -1.12
CA VAL A 233 -3.29 27.31 -1.84
C VAL A 233 -4.31 28.44 -1.88
N SER A 234 -4.15 29.40 -0.97
CA SER A 234 -4.78 30.72 -1.07
C SER A 234 -4.10 31.54 -2.16
#